data_AF-A0A2R7LUL1-F1
#
_entry.id   AF-A0A2R7LUL1-F1
#
_cell.length_a   1.000
_cell.length_b   1.000
_cell.length_c   1.000
_cell.angle_alpha   90.00
_cell.angle_beta   90.00
_cell.angle_gamma   90.00
#
_symmetry.space_group_name_H-M   'P 1'
#
loop_
_entity.id
_entity.type
_entity.pdbx_description
1 polymer ?
#
loop_
_entity_poly.entity_id
_entity_poly.type
_entity_poly.pdbx_seq_one_letter_code
_entity_poly.pdbx_strand_id
1 'polypeptide(L)'
;MKNIYKILIAFIGVLAVSCNADDVENRPVIQPVTAPVLLSPKNDFNIVLTKDKEKEIATTVIWDDAKYDGTQTVVNYTIEIAKAGTKFAAPVAVTTTTARFKALTVAELNSALVNGGFIEKQENSVDIRIKATVGIGAEAQYSNFYTFKATPYHTPLASSHWLVGAATPGGWSWDGDAETEFPLVPGQTNIYQVTIVLKSGEAFREFLSNDFTSGGNWGANNSHNYTYYSGLGYTIDSELVNAADGDSNFKYTGPTGPRVLKIDNVAKTITVD
;
A
#
# COMPACT_ATOMS: atom_id res chain seq x y z
N MET A 1 -5.22 -37.04 70.46
CA MET A 1 -4.46 -36.20 69.50
C MET A 1 -2.95 -36.47 69.62
N LYS A 2 -2.45 -37.63 69.17
CA LYS A 2 -1.00 -37.97 69.32
C LYS A 2 -0.26 -38.33 68.02
N ASN A 3 -0.95 -38.45 66.88
CA ASN A 3 -0.31 -38.85 65.62
C ASN A 3 -0.63 -37.92 64.42
N ILE A 4 -1.44 -36.87 64.61
CA ILE A 4 -1.86 -35.96 63.52
C ILE A 4 -0.69 -35.14 62.98
N TYR A 5 0.27 -34.75 63.84
CA TYR A 5 1.46 -34.00 63.42
C TYR A 5 2.40 -34.83 62.52
N LYS A 6 2.39 -36.16 62.62
CA LYS A 6 3.19 -37.03 61.76
C LYS A 6 2.65 -37.12 60.32
N ILE A 7 1.33 -37.04 60.16
CA ILE A 7 0.66 -37.02 58.85
C ILE A 7 0.83 -35.65 58.17
N LEU A 8 0.83 -34.56 58.95
CA LEU A 8 1.03 -33.20 58.44
C LEU A 8 2.46 -32.98 57.88
N ILE A 9 3.48 -33.55 58.54
CA ILE A 9 4.88 -33.46 58.09
C ILE A 9 5.12 -34.30 56.81
N ALA A 10 4.42 -35.43 56.66
CA ALA A 10 4.51 -36.25 55.45
C ALA A 10 3.87 -35.58 54.22
N PHE A 11 2.79 -34.80 54.39
CA PHE A 11 2.12 -34.09 53.29
C PHE A 11 2.90 -32.85 52.81
N ILE A 12 3.60 -32.16 53.71
CA ILE A 12 4.43 -30.99 53.37
C ILE A 12 5.70 -31.43 52.61
N GLY A 13 6.24 -32.61 52.90
CA GLY A 13 7.39 -33.16 52.18
C GLY A 13 7.10 -33.54 50.72
N VAL A 14 5.88 -33.97 50.39
CA VAL A 14 5.49 -34.34 49.02
C VAL A 14 5.22 -33.12 48.14
N LEU A 15 4.77 -31.99 48.73
CA LEU A 15 4.59 -30.72 48.01
C LEU A 15 5.92 -30.02 47.65
N ALA A 16 7.01 -30.33 48.34
CA ALA A 16 8.33 -29.79 48.02
C ALA A 16 9.00 -30.48 46.81
N VAL A 17 8.47 -31.63 46.34
CA VAL A 17 9.02 -32.40 45.21
C VAL A 17 8.24 -32.16 43.90
N SER A 18 7.06 -31.52 43.95
CA SER A 18 6.23 -31.28 42.75
C SER A 18 6.42 -29.91 42.09
N CYS A 19 7.32 -29.07 42.62
CA CYS A 19 7.79 -27.86 41.95
C CYS A 19 9.27 -28.02 41.62
N ASN A 20 9.58 -28.83 40.61
CA ASN A 20 10.85 -28.72 39.92
C ASN A 20 10.82 -27.39 39.13
N ALA A 21 11.18 -26.28 39.79
CA ALA A 21 11.41 -25.00 39.14
C ALA A 21 12.54 -25.09 38.08
N ASP A 22 13.34 -26.15 38.15
CA ASP A 22 14.43 -26.46 37.22
C ASP A 22 13.97 -26.71 35.76
N ASP A 23 12.70 -27.05 35.50
CA ASP A 23 12.20 -27.31 34.14
C ASP A 23 11.94 -26.02 33.32
N VAL A 24 11.93 -24.85 33.96
CA VAL A 24 11.79 -23.55 33.27
C VAL A 24 13.15 -22.91 33.00
N GLU A 25 14.13 -23.12 33.88
CA GLU A 25 15.49 -22.55 33.73
C GLU A 25 16.34 -23.25 32.65
N ASN A 26 16.04 -24.52 32.32
CA ASN A 26 16.80 -25.32 31.34
C ASN A 26 16.16 -25.38 29.94
N ARG A 27 15.36 -24.39 29.54
CA ARG A 27 14.93 -24.30 28.13
C ARG A 27 16.14 -23.92 27.28
N PRO A 28 16.48 -24.67 26.21
CA PRO A 28 17.57 -24.29 25.32
C PRO A 28 17.31 -22.89 24.78
N VAL A 29 18.14 -21.92 25.16
CA VAL A 29 18.01 -20.55 24.67
C VAL A 29 18.51 -20.53 23.23
N ILE A 30 17.64 -20.11 22.31
CA ILE A 30 18.02 -19.96 20.91
C ILE A 30 18.82 -18.67 20.77
N GLN A 31 20.08 -18.78 20.33
CA GLN A 31 21.01 -17.65 20.27
C GLN A 31 21.39 -17.33 18.82
N PRO A 32 21.45 -16.04 18.44
CA PRO A 32 21.89 -15.64 17.10
C PRO A 32 23.38 -15.94 16.89
N VAL A 33 23.74 -16.57 15.77
CA VAL A 33 25.13 -16.92 15.43
C VAL A 33 25.61 -16.14 14.21
N THR A 34 24.89 -16.26 13.09
CA THR A 34 25.25 -15.58 11.84
C THR A 34 24.03 -14.87 11.30
N ALA A 35 24.14 -13.56 11.08
CA ALA A 35 23.07 -12.78 10.49
C ALA A 35 22.88 -13.15 9.00
N PRO A 36 21.67 -12.98 8.44
CA PRO A 36 21.47 -13.19 7.01
C PRO A 36 22.29 -12.15 6.21
N VAL A 37 22.63 -12.45 4.96
CA VAL A 37 23.35 -11.49 4.08
C VAL A 37 22.51 -11.26 2.83
N LEU A 38 22.02 -10.04 2.63
CA LEU A 38 21.27 -9.68 1.43
C LEU A 38 22.22 -9.65 0.23
N LEU A 39 21.89 -10.41 -0.82
CA LEU A 39 22.67 -10.54 -2.05
C LEU A 39 22.01 -9.82 -3.24
N SER A 40 20.69 -9.77 -3.28
CA SER A 40 19.88 -9.12 -4.33
C SER A 40 18.52 -8.67 -3.77
N PRO A 41 17.94 -7.54 -4.23
CA PRO A 41 18.53 -6.58 -5.17
C PRO A 41 19.67 -5.75 -4.55
N LYS A 42 20.55 -5.21 -5.40
CA LYS A 42 21.67 -4.33 -5.02
C LYS A 42 21.38 -2.87 -5.40
N ASN A 43 22.35 -1.99 -5.15
CA ASN A 43 22.19 -0.54 -5.35
C ASN A 43 21.96 -0.11 -6.82
N ASP A 44 22.33 -0.96 -7.77
CA ASP A 44 22.14 -0.74 -9.21
C ASP A 44 20.74 -1.11 -9.71
N PHE A 45 19.90 -1.71 -8.86
CA PHE A 45 18.51 -1.98 -9.18
C PHE A 45 17.70 -0.67 -9.24
N ASN A 46 17.04 -0.46 -10.37
CA ASN A 46 16.08 0.63 -10.57
C ASN A 46 14.83 0.05 -11.24
N ILE A 47 13.65 0.44 -10.74
CA ILE A 47 12.39 -0.05 -11.29
C ILE A 47 11.31 1.04 -11.30
N VAL A 48 10.64 1.16 -12.44
CA VAL A 48 9.36 1.86 -12.54
C VAL A 48 8.27 0.80 -12.49
N LEU A 49 7.42 0.85 -11.47
CA LEU A 49 6.32 -0.08 -11.28
C LEU A 49 5.12 0.45 -12.05
N THR A 50 4.42 -0.44 -12.75
CA THR A 50 3.24 -0.09 -13.53
C THR A 50 2.10 -1.07 -13.26
N LYS A 51 0.86 -0.60 -13.35
CA LYS A 51 -0.33 -1.39 -13.01
C LYS A 51 -0.55 -2.56 -13.97
N ASP A 52 -0.29 -2.38 -15.26
CA ASP A 52 -0.38 -3.41 -16.30
C ASP A 52 0.55 -4.60 -16.07
N LYS A 53 1.66 -4.39 -15.34
CA LYS A 53 2.66 -5.42 -15.00
C LYS A 53 2.52 -5.98 -13.59
N GLU A 54 1.41 -5.73 -12.90
CA GLU A 54 1.26 -6.08 -11.47
C GLU A 54 1.53 -7.57 -11.14
N LYS A 55 1.34 -8.46 -12.12
CA LYS A 55 1.56 -9.92 -11.99
C LYS A 55 2.97 -10.36 -12.36
N GLU A 56 3.76 -9.50 -13.00
CA GLU A 56 5.15 -9.80 -13.34
C GLU A 56 6.04 -9.74 -12.11
N ILE A 57 7.18 -10.43 -12.15
CA ILE A 57 8.19 -10.39 -11.09
C ILE A 57 8.96 -9.08 -11.21
N ALA A 58 8.89 -8.24 -10.17
CA ALA A 58 9.68 -7.02 -10.07
C ALA A 58 11.14 -7.32 -9.74
N THR A 59 11.38 -8.20 -8.78
CA THR A 59 12.72 -8.63 -8.38
C THR A 59 12.67 -9.96 -7.65
N THR A 60 13.78 -10.69 -7.66
CA THR A 60 13.98 -11.83 -6.76
C THR A 60 14.94 -11.42 -5.65
N VAL A 61 14.41 -11.42 -4.42
CA VAL A 61 15.18 -11.14 -3.22
C VAL A 61 15.89 -12.42 -2.81
N ILE A 62 17.22 -12.36 -2.74
CA ILE A 62 18.09 -13.50 -2.47
C ILE A 62 19.01 -13.11 -1.31
N TRP A 63 19.19 -14.00 -0.35
CA TRP A 63 20.06 -13.81 0.79
C TRP A 63 20.74 -15.11 1.23
N ASP A 64 21.88 -14.97 1.92
CA ASP A 64 22.45 -16.06 2.70
C ASP A 64 21.68 -16.24 4.01
N ASP A 65 21.49 -17.49 4.41
CA ASP A 65 20.65 -17.85 5.56
C ASP A 65 21.25 -17.40 6.90
N ALA A 66 20.38 -16.86 7.76
CA ALA A 66 20.68 -16.70 9.18
C ALA A 66 20.90 -18.04 9.89
N LYS A 67 21.82 -18.09 10.85
CA LYS A 67 22.10 -19.24 11.70
C LYS A 67 21.87 -18.92 13.17
N TYR A 68 21.27 -19.88 13.87
CA TYR A 68 21.02 -19.83 15.30
C TYR A 68 21.50 -21.11 15.96
N ASP A 69 22.04 -20.99 17.17
CA ASP A 69 22.40 -22.12 18.02
C ASP A 69 21.20 -22.51 18.91
N GLY A 70 21.16 -23.78 19.31
CA GLY A 70 20.10 -24.35 20.15
C GLY A 70 19.21 -25.34 19.41
N THR A 71 17.97 -25.51 19.87
CA THR A 71 17.00 -26.41 19.22
C THR A 71 16.69 -25.92 17.81
N GLN A 72 16.75 -26.83 16.84
CA GLN A 72 16.50 -26.48 15.44
C GLN A 72 15.04 -26.05 15.23
N THR A 73 14.85 -24.77 14.89
CA THR A 73 13.55 -24.17 14.60
C THR A 73 13.54 -23.54 13.21
N VAL A 74 12.36 -23.46 12.60
CA VAL A 74 12.18 -22.79 11.32
C VAL A 74 12.48 -21.30 11.46
N VAL A 75 13.35 -20.79 10.59
CA VAL A 75 13.67 -19.35 10.51
C VAL A 75 12.61 -18.66 9.67
N ASN A 76 12.03 -17.58 10.21
CA ASN A 76 11.16 -16.68 9.46
C ASN A 76 11.96 -15.48 8.99
N TYR A 77 11.95 -15.23 7.69
CA TYR A 77 12.54 -14.06 7.05
C TYR A 77 11.45 -13.06 6.67
N THR A 78 11.59 -11.83 7.13
CA THR A 78 10.76 -10.69 6.70
C THR A 78 11.60 -9.78 5.84
N ILE A 79 11.11 -9.49 4.63
CA ILE A 79 11.72 -8.50 3.76
C ILE A 79 11.18 -7.14 4.20
N GLU A 80 12.07 -6.27 4.66
CA GLU A 80 11.71 -4.94 5.15
C GLU A 80 12.23 -3.87 4.18
N ILE A 81 11.40 -2.86 3.93
CA ILE A 81 11.79 -1.63 3.24
C ILE A 81 11.60 -0.42 4.13
N ALA A 82 12.40 0.62 3.90
CA ALA A 82 12.25 1.91 4.58
C ALA A 82 12.76 3.05 3.69
N LYS A 83 12.36 4.28 3.99
CA LYS A 83 12.88 5.47 3.32
C LYS A 83 14.40 5.55 3.51
N ALA A 84 15.14 5.81 2.43
CA ALA A 84 16.59 5.80 2.47
C ALA A 84 17.17 6.75 3.54
N GLY A 85 18.21 6.28 4.25
CA GLY A 85 18.93 7.08 5.24
C GLY A 85 18.21 7.24 6.59
N THR A 86 17.00 6.68 6.74
CA THR A 86 16.27 6.69 8.03
C THR A 86 16.73 5.60 9.00
N LYS A 87 17.68 4.74 8.57
CA LYS A 87 18.15 3.59 9.35
C LYS A 87 17.01 2.67 9.80
N PHE A 88 16.00 2.49 8.94
CA PHE A 88 14.81 1.68 9.21
C PHE A 88 14.08 2.12 10.50
N ALA A 89 13.93 3.43 10.71
CA ALA A 89 13.18 3.97 11.86
C ALA A 89 11.69 3.56 11.85
N ALA A 90 11.11 3.42 10.66
CA ALA A 90 9.73 2.93 10.45
C ALA A 90 9.73 1.95 9.25
N PRO A 91 10.17 0.70 9.45
CA PRO A 91 10.24 -0.28 8.37
C PRO A 91 8.84 -0.81 8.02
N VAL A 92 8.59 -1.04 6.74
CA VAL A 92 7.41 -1.75 6.23
C VAL A 92 7.81 -3.15 5.83
N ALA A 93 7.07 -4.14 6.31
CA ALA A 93 7.20 -5.51 5.84
C ALA A 93 6.58 -5.62 4.43
N VAL A 94 7.39 -6.01 3.45
CA VAL A 94 6.88 -6.38 2.12
C VAL A 94 6.17 -7.73 2.20
N THR A 95 6.81 -8.70 2.86
CA THR A 95 6.28 -10.05 3.07
C THR A 95 7.14 -10.80 4.10
N THR A 96 6.60 -11.91 4.61
CA THR A 96 7.31 -12.84 5.50
C THR A 96 7.25 -14.24 4.91
N THR A 97 8.35 -14.98 4.98
CA THR A 97 8.47 -16.32 4.42
C THR A 97 9.46 -17.17 5.21
N THR A 98 9.32 -18.49 5.14
CA THR A 98 10.32 -19.46 5.60
C THR A 98 11.19 -20.00 4.47
N ALA A 99 10.91 -19.58 3.22
CA ALA A 99 11.77 -19.84 2.08
C ALA A 99 13.08 -19.03 2.20
N ARG A 100 14.10 -19.43 1.44
CA ARG A 100 15.45 -18.82 1.47
C ARG A 100 15.69 -17.81 0.36
N PHE A 101 14.66 -17.55 -0.42
CA PHE A 101 14.56 -16.49 -1.42
C PHE A 101 13.08 -16.18 -1.62
N LYS A 102 12.78 -15.02 -2.22
CA LYS A 102 11.40 -14.65 -2.56
C LYS A 102 11.39 -13.82 -3.84
N ALA A 103 10.67 -14.32 -4.84
CA ALA A 103 10.27 -13.51 -5.98
C ALA A 103 9.13 -12.57 -5.53
N LEU A 104 9.35 -11.28 -5.68
CA LEU A 104 8.36 -10.23 -5.42
C LEU A 104 7.71 -9.83 -6.72
N THR A 105 6.38 -9.83 -6.77
CA THR A 105 5.65 -9.26 -7.89
C THR A 105 5.70 -7.74 -7.87
N VAL A 106 5.42 -7.11 -9.01
CA VAL A 106 5.22 -5.66 -9.11
C VAL A 106 4.12 -5.20 -8.15
N ALA A 107 3.02 -5.96 -8.00
CA ALA A 107 1.96 -5.64 -7.04
C ALA A 107 2.43 -5.67 -5.58
N GLU A 108 3.16 -6.71 -5.18
CA GLU A 108 3.67 -6.87 -3.80
C GLU A 108 4.60 -5.71 -3.43
N LEU A 109 5.55 -5.39 -4.32
CA LEU A 109 6.48 -4.28 -4.09
C LEU A 109 5.77 -2.92 -4.11
N ASN A 110 4.84 -2.69 -5.05
CA ASN A 110 4.10 -1.44 -5.11
C ASN A 110 3.30 -1.20 -3.83
N SER A 111 2.56 -2.21 -3.37
CA SER A 111 1.75 -2.13 -2.16
C SER A 111 2.59 -1.77 -0.93
N ALA A 112 3.77 -2.38 -0.79
CA ALA A 112 4.68 -2.07 0.32
C ALA A 112 5.22 -0.64 0.25
N LEU A 113 5.54 -0.13 -0.95
CA LEU A 113 6.00 1.24 -1.14
C LEU A 113 4.90 2.26 -0.85
N VAL A 114 3.69 2.06 -1.37
CA VAL A 114 2.54 2.94 -1.09
C VAL A 114 2.24 2.96 0.42
N ASN A 115 2.17 1.79 1.06
CA ASN A 115 1.95 1.69 2.51
C ASN A 115 3.11 2.28 3.34
N GLY A 116 4.32 2.35 2.77
CA GLY A 116 5.48 3.00 3.36
C GLY A 116 5.53 4.51 3.19
N GLY A 117 4.52 5.12 2.55
CA GLY A 117 4.44 6.56 2.33
C GLY A 117 5.46 7.08 1.32
N PHE A 118 5.93 6.22 0.42
CA PHE A 118 6.74 6.65 -0.72
C PHE A 118 5.86 7.41 -1.72
N ILE A 119 6.43 8.41 -2.39
CA ILE A 119 5.65 9.28 -3.27
C ILE A 119 5.41 8.55 -4.58
N GLU A 120 4.15 8.34 -4.92
CA GLU A 120 3.72 7.70 -6.16
C GLU A 120 4.06 8.55 -7.39
N LYS A 121 4.26 7.89 -8.53
CA LYS A 121 4.63 8.50 -9.82
C LYS A 121 5.93 9.33 -9.77
N GLN A 122 6.73 9.17 -8.72
CA GLN A 122 8.03 9.81 -8.56
C GLN A 122 9.10 8.79 -8.19
N GLU A 123 10.34 9.05 -8.59
CA GLU A 123 11.47 8.20 -8.20
C GLU A 123 11.78 8.39 -6.71
N ASN A 124 11.77 7.29 -5.97
CA ASN A 124 12.12 7.24 -4.55
C ASN A 124 13.43 6.48 -4.35
N SER A 125 14.15 6.83 -3.27
CA SER A 125 15.28 6.03 -2.79
C SER A 125 14.82 5.16 -1.62
N VAL A 126 14.97 3.85 -1.74
CA VAL A 126 14.39 2.83 -0.85
C VAL A 126 15.51 1.96 -0.27
N ASP A 127 15.62 1.90 1.06
CA ASP A 127 16.50 0.93 1.73
C ASP A 127 15.75 -0.40 1.89
N ILE A 128 16.42 -1.52 1.60
CA ILE A 128 15.89 -2.88 1.77
C ILE A 128 16.82 -3.73 2.63
N ARG A 129 16.25 -4.53 3.53
CA ARG A 129 16.99 -5.52 4.34
C ARG A 129 16.14 -6.77 4.61
N ILE A 130 16.81 -7.81 5.11
CA ILE A 130 16.19 -9.02 5.64
C ILE A 130 16.23 -8.98 7.16
N LYS A 131 15.08 -9.25 7.80
CA LYS A 131 14.95 -9.53 9.23
C LYS A 131 14.69 -11.02 9.41
N ALA A 132 15.59 -11.73 10.09
CA ALA A 132 15.42 -13.12 10.47
C ALA A 132 14.96 -13.24 11.93
N THR A 133 14.05 -14.17 12.20
CA THR A 133 13.56 -14.48 13.54
C THR A 133 13.30 -15.98 13.70
N VAL A 134 13.39 -16.48 14.93
CA VAL A 134 13.16 -17.89 15.28
C VAL A 134 12.36 -18.00 16.57
N GLY A 135 11.38 -18.90 16.62
CA GLY A 135 10.58 -19.16 17.82
C GLY A 135 9.90 -17.92 18.42
N ILE A 136 9.50 -18.03 19.68
CA ILE A 136 8.97 -16.90 20.47
C ILE A 136 10.09 -16.42 21.39
N GLY A 137 10.50 -15.16 21.23
CA GLY A 137 11.44 -14.50 22.16
C GLY A 137 12.92 -14.54 21.77
N ALA A 138 13.32 -15.15 20.65
CA ALA A 138 14.68 -15.01 20.16
C ALA A 138 14.92 -13.60 19.59
N GLU A 139 16.14 -13.09 19.75
CA GLU A 139 16.52 -11.81 19.19
C GLU A 139 16.53 -11.86 17.65
N ALA A 140 15.99 -10.81 17.02
CA ALA A 140 15.98 -10.69 15.58
C ALA A 140 17.38 -10.39 15.04
N GLN A 141 17.78 -11.08 13.97
CA GLN A 141 18.98 -10.77 13.21
C GLN A 141 18.62 -9.98 11.96
N TYR A 142 19.47 -9.02 11.58
CA TYR A 142 19.27 -8.19 10.39
C TYR A 142 20.45 -8.35 9.44
N SER A 143 20.17 -8.35 8.14
CA SER A 143 21.22 -8.33 7.12
C SER A 143 21.88 -6.96 6.96
N ASN A 144 22.93 -6.92 6.13
CA ASN A 144 23.26 -5.69 5.41
C ASN A 144 22.04 -5.15 4.65
N PHE A 145 22.07 -3.88 4.29
CA PHE A 145 21.05 -3.27 3.44
C PHE A 145 21.66 -2.78 2.14
N TYR A 146 20.80 -2.64 1.13
CA TYR A 146 21.09 -1.93 -0.11
C TYR A 146 20.05 -0.83 -0.31
N THR A 147 20.40 0.19 -1.09
CA THR A 147 19.51 1.29 -1.44
C THR A 147 19.26 1.25 -2.94
N PHE A 148 18.02 1.06 -3.35
CA PHE A 148 17.63 0.99 -4.76
C PHE A 148 16.66 2.12 -5.12
N LYS A 149 16.40 2.30 -6.42
CA LYS A 149 15.46 3.30 -6.92
C LYS A 149 14.14 2.64 -7.33
N ALA A 150 13.03 3.24 -6.92
CA ALA A 150 11.70 2.74 -7.25
C ALA A 150 10.73 3.88 -7.51
N THR A 151 9.91 3.73 -8.55
CA THR A 151 8.79 4.61 -8.83
C THR A 151 7.50 3.81 -8.68
N PRO A 152 6.79 3.89 -7.54
CA PRO A 152 5.51 3.22 -7.35
C PRO A 152 4.40 3.89 -8.16
N TYR A 153 3.42 3.09 -8.62
CA TYR A 153 2.21 3.58 -9.27
C TYR A 153 1.09 3.80 -8.23
N HIS A 154 0.15 4.68 -8.58
CA HIS A 154 -1.03 4.96 -7.76
C HIS A 154 -2.01 3.79 -7.76
N THR A 155 -2.43 3.33 -6.58
CA THR A 155 -3.48 2.31 -6.49
C THR A 155 -4.81 2.97 -6.12
N PRO A 156 -5.69 3.23 -7.10
CA PRO A 156 -6.97 3.89 -6.84
C PRO A 156 -7.90 3.00 -6.02
N LEU A 157 -8.91 3.60 -5.40
CA LEU A 157 -9.99 2.84 -4.78
C LEU A 157 -10.73 2.05 -5.86
N ALA A 158 -11.12 0.81 -5.56
CA ALA A 158 -11.83 -0.06 -6.49
C ALA A 158 -13.16 0.53 -6.99
N SER A 159 -13.73 1.47 -6.23
CA SER A 159 -14.97 2.18 -6.54
C SER A 159 -14.74 3.57 -7.14
N SER A 160 -13.50 3.96 -7.46
CA SER A 160 -13.21 5.30 -7.99
C SER A 160 -13.71 5.48 -9.41
N HIS A 161 -14.20 6.70 -9.66
CA HIS A 161 -14.38 7.23 -11.00
C HIS A 161 -13.13 8.01 -11.40
N TRP A 162 -13.17 8.65 -12.58
CA TRP A 162 -12.02 9.32 -13.18
C TRP A 162 -12.45 10.59 -13.89
N LEU A 163 -11.59 11.60 -13.89
CA LEU A 163 -11.79 12.85 -14.61
C LEU A 163 -10.70 12.97 -15.68
N VAL A 164 -11.13 13.24 -16.91
CA VAL A 164 -10.23 13.45 -18.05
C VAL A 164 -10.67 14.69 -18.82
N GLY A 165 -9.71 15.54 -19.14
CA GLY A 165 -9.88 16.66 -20.05
C GLY A 165 -8.96 17.84 -19.74
N ALA A 166 -8.91 18.79 -20.66
CA ALA A 166 -8.02 19.97 -20.60
C ALA A 166 -8.23 20.87 -19.36
N ALA A 167 -9.38 20.76 -18.69
CA ALA A 167 -9.61 21.45 -17.42
C ALA A 167 -8.90 20.77 -16.24
N THR A 168 -8.55 19.49 -16.35
CA THR A 168 -7.86 18.70 -15.33
C THR A 168 -6.37 18.59 -15.63
N PRO A 169 -5.50 18.25 -14.64
CA PRO A 169 -4.06 18.19 -14.85
C PRO A 169 -3.60 17.27 -15.98
N GLY A 170 -4.33 16.17 -16.23
CA GLY A 170 -4.01 15.15 -17.24
C GLY A 170 -4.30 15.51 -18.69
N GLY A 171 -5.11 16.54 -18.93
CA GLY A 171 -5.62 16.81 -20.27
C GLY A 171 -6.50 15.68 -20.81
N TRP A 172 -6.63 15.62 -22.14
CA TRP A 172 -7.35 14.57 -22.86
C TRP A 172 -6.46 13.35 -23.13
N SER A 173 -5.88 12.77 -22.08
CA SER A 173 -4.97 11.63 -22.16
C SER A 173 -5.24 10.64 -21.03
N TRP A 174 -5.09 9.35 -21.35
CA TRP A 174 -4.97 8.24 -20.39
C TRP A 174 -3.54 7.69 -20.33
N ASP A 175 -2.66 8.18 -21.20
CA ASP A 175 -1.28 7.68 -21.26
C ASP A 175 -0.49 8.10 -20.03
N GLY A 176 0.18 7.13 -19.41
CA GLY A 176 0.98 7.36 -18.22
C GLY A 176 0.16 7.71 -16.97
N ASP A 177 -1.06 7.18 -16.87
CA ASP A 177 -2.01 7.44 -15.77
C ASP A 177 -2.27 8.95 -15.60
N ALA A 178 -2.47 9.66 -16.70
CA ALA A 178 -2.62 11.11 -16.71
C ALA A 178 -3.97 11.56 -16.11
N GLU A 179 -5.00 10.72 -16.19
CA GLU A 179 -6.31 10.97 -15.61
C GLU A 179 -6.25 11.32 -14.11
N THR A 180 -7.24 12.09 -13.65
CA THR A 180 -7.40 12.35 -12.22
C THR A 180 -8.35 11.34 -11.60
N GLU A 181 -7.91 10.61 -10.58
CA GLU A 181 -8.80 9.77 -9.78
C GLU A 181 -9.89 10.65 -9.14
N PHE A 182 -11.14 10.19 -9.24
CA PHE A 182 -12.29 10.79 -8.57
C PHE A 182 -12.85 9.79 -7.56
N PRO A 183 -12.30 9.77 -6.33
CA PRO A 183 -12.57 8.71 -5.39
C PRO A 183 -13.95 8.83 -4.77
N LEU A 184 -14.52 7.67 -4.44
CA LEU A 184 -15.69 7.59 -3.57
C LEU A 184 -15.32 8.14 -2.18
N VAL A 185 -16.18 9.01 -1.62
CA VAL A 185 -16.00 9.53 -0.26
C VAL A 185 -16.07 8.36 0.74
N PRO A 186 -15.07 8.20 1.62
CA PRO A 186 -15.05 7.08 2.57
C PRO A 186 -16.33 6.97 3.40
N GLY A 187 -16.90 5.76 3.43
CA GLY A 187 -18.14 5.48 4.17
C GLY A 187 -19.42 5.99 3.51
N GLN A 188 -19.36 6.60 2.32
CA GLN A 188 -20.52 7.03 1.56
C GLN A 188 -20.78 6.11 0.37
N THR A 189 -21.98 6.19 -0.21
CA THR A 189 -22.36 5.46 -1.43
C THR A 189 -22.74 6.46 -2.51
N ASN A 190 -22.18 6.31 -3.71
CA ASN A 190 -22.40 7.19 -4.86
C ASN A 190 -22.10 8.68 -4.64
N ILE A 191 -21.18 9.01 -3.73
CA ILE A 191 -20.71 10.39 -3.50
C ILE A 191 -19.22 10.42 -3.77
N TYR A 192 -18.81 11.21 -4.75
CA TYR A 192 -17.42 11.29 -5.23
C TYR A 192 -16.89 12.69 -5.00
N GLN A 193 -15.64 12.79 -4.57
CA GLN A 193 -15.03 14.09 -4.27
C GLN A 193 -13.51 14.06 -4.48
N VAL A 194 -12.97 15.12 -5.07
CA VAL A 194 -11.52 15.30 -5.21
C VAL A 194 -11.15 16.77 -5.06
N THR A 195 -9.99 17.03 -4.46
CA THR A 195 -9.32 18.32 -4.57
C THR A 195 -8.43 18.30 -5.81
N ILE A 196 -8.74 19.13 -6.80
CA ILE A 196 -8.11 19.12 -8.12
C ILE A 196 -7.83 20.54 -8.60
N VAL A 197 -6.75 20.75 -9.34
CA VAL A 197 -6.55 22.01 -10.06
C VAL A 197 -7.43 22.03 -11.29
N LEU A 198 -8.40 22.95 -11.34
CA LEU A 198 -9.23 23.18 -12.52
C LEU A 198 -8.72 24.39 -13.31
N LYS A 199 -8.63 24.26 -14.63
CA LYS A 199 -8.22 25.34 -15.55
C LYS A 199 -9.44 26.00 -16.20
N SER A 200 -9.57 27.31 -16.00
CA SER A 200 -10.68 28.11 -16.52
C SER A 200 -10.77 28.05 -18.04
N GLY A 201 -11.98 27.94 -18.57
CA GLY A 201 -12.29 27.94 -20.00
C GLY A 201 -12.11 26.59 -20.69
N GLU A 202 -11.63 25.58 -20.00
CA GLU A 202 -11.35 24.25 -20.56
C GLU A 202 -12.45 23.25 -20.19
N ALA A 203 -12.45 22.11 -20.89
CA ALA A 203 -13.46 21.06 -20.71
C ALA A 203 -12.91 19.79 -20.05
N PHE A 204 -13.79 19.02 -19.41
CA PHE A 204 -13.53 17.69 -18.87
C PHE A 204 -14.78 16.80 -18.85
N ARG A 205 -14.57 15.51 -18.67
CA ARG A 205 -15.62 14.48 -18.58
C ARG A 205 -15.31 13.52 -17.43
N GLU A 206 -16.36 12.98 -16.83
CA GLU A 206 -16.26 11.90 -15.84
C GLU A 206 -16.34 10.53 -16.51
N PHE A 207 -15.50 9.60 -16.08
CA PHE A 207 -15.46 8.21 -16.52
C PHE A 207 -15.65 7.28 -15.33
N LEU A 208 -16.44 6.21 -15.53
CA LEU A 208 -16.90 5.32 -14.47
C LEU A 208 -15.92 4.18 -14.17
N SER A 209 -14.94 3.96 -15.04
CA SER A 209 -13.91 2.94 -14.86
C SER A 209 -12.63 3.29 -15.62
N ASN A 210 -11.52 2.70 -15.17
CA ASN A 210 -10.21 2.72 -15.80
C ASN A 210 -9.75 1.26 -15.98
N ASP A 211 -9.34 0.89 -17.19
CA ASP A 211 -8.82 -0.45 -17.50
C ASP A 211 -7.30 -0.54 -17.34
N PHE A 212 -6.67 0.57 -16.97
CA PHE A 212 -5.24 0.73 -16.74
C PHE A 212 -4.39 0.43 -17.98
N THR A 213 -4.92 0.75 -19.16
CA THR A 213 -4.21 0.62 -20.44
C THR A 213 -3.96 1.97 -21.11
N SER A 214 -2.89 2.03 -21.91
CA SER A 214 -2.61 3.18 -22.76
C SER A 214 -3.71 3.35 -23.82
N GLY A 215 -4.14 4.59 -24.06
CA GLY A 215 -5.29 4.90 -24.91
C GLY A 215 -6.64 4.97 -24.18
N GLY A 216 -6.80 4.27 -23.05
CA GLY A 216 -7.86 4.38 -22.07
C GLY A 216 -9.32 4.25 -22.54
N ASN A 217 -10.24 4.70 -21.67
CA ASN A 217 -11.65 4.33 -21.74
C ASN A 217 -12.55 5.45 -22.30
N TRP A 218 -12.70 5.57 -23.62
CA TRP A 218 -13.49 6.65 -24.24
C TRP A 218 -14.99 6.37 -24.45
N GLY A 219 -15.49 5.20 -24.06
CA GLY A 219 -16.85 4.76 -24.34
C GLY A 219 -17.93 5.62 -23.65
N ALA A 220 -18.98 6.00 -24.40
CA ALA A 220 -20.13 6.75 -23.87
C ALA A 220 -20.88 5.99 -22.75
N ASN A 221 -20.92 4.65 -22.82
CA ASN A 221 -21.52 3.82 -21.76
C ASN A 221 -20.69 3.79 -20.47
N ASN A 222 -19.44 4.28 -20.52
CA ASN A 222 -18.51 4.30 -19.39
C ASN A 222 -18.20 5.74 -18.93
N SER A 223 -19.02 6.71 -19.33
CA SER A 223 -18.75 8.11 -19.00
C SER A 223 -20.03 8.93 -18.90
N HIS A 224 -19.96 9.98 -18.11
CA HIS A 224 -21.03 10.95 -17.95
C HIS A 224 -20.51 12.35 -18.31
N ASN A 225 -21.32 13.06 -19.10
CA ASN A 225 -21.05 14.42 -19.54
C ASN A 225 -22.08 15.40 -18.91
N TYR A 226 -22.02 16.67 -19.26
CA TYR A 226 -22.91 17.68 -18.69
C TYR A 226 -24.39 17.37 -18.95
N THR A 227 -24.74 16.91 -20.15
CA THR A 227 -26.14 16.65 -20.55
C THR A 227 -26.71 15.41 -19.90
N TYR A 228 -25.90 14.40 -19.58
CA TYR A 228 -26.29 13.27 -18.74
C TYR A 228 -26.84 13.77 -17.40
N TYR A 229 -26.06 14.58 -16.67
CA TYR A 229 -26.43 15.04 -15.34
C TYR A 229 -27.60 16.03 -15.35
N SER A 230 -27.56 17.01 -16.24
CA SER A 230 -28.66 17.98 -16.35
C SER A 230 -29.97 17.33 -16.82
N GLY A 231 -29.90 16.32 -17.70
CA GLY A 231 -31.07 15.53 -18.11
C GLY A 231 -31.68 14.70 -16.97
N LEU A 232 -30.90 14.33 -15.96
CA LEU A 232 -31.36 13.64 -14.75
C LEU A 232 -31.83 14.59 -13.63
N GLY A 233 -31.83 15.90 -13.89
CA GLY A 233 -32.30 16.93 -12.98
C GLY A 233 -31.31 17.30 -11.88
N TYR A 234 -30.00 17.16 -12.13
CA TYR A 234 -28.99 17.58 -11.17
C TYR A 234 -28.95 19.11 -11.04
N THR A 235 -28.75 19.59 -9.82
CA THR A 235 -28.33 20.98 -9.58
C THR A 235 -26.82 21.03 -9.80
N ILE A 236 -26.39 21.71 -10.87
CA ILE A 236 -24.99 21.80 -11.26
C ILE A 236 -24.49 23.21 -10.89
N ASP A 237 -23.31 23.27 -10.29
CA ASP A 237 -22.62 24.52 -9.97
C ASP A 237 -22.60 25.47 -11.16
N SER A 238 -22.82 26.77 -10.91
CA SER A 238 -22.81 27.80 -11.95
C SER A 238 -21.47 27.96 -12.66
N GLU A 239 -20.38 27.51 -12.06
CA GLU A 239 -19.04 27.49 -12.69
C GLU A 239 -18.83 26.31 -13.63
N LEU A 240 -19.80 25.40 -13.73
CA LEU A 240 -19.79 24.29 -14.68
C LEU A 240 -20.93 24.48 -15.68
N VAL A 241 -20.56 24.60 -16.96
CA VAL A 241 -21.52 24.78 -18.06
C VAL A 241 -21.33 23.70 -19.12
N ASN A 242 -22.31 23.56 -20.03
CA ASN A 242 -22.12 22.73 -21.21
C ASN A 242 -21.04 23.35 -22.11
N ALA A 243 -20.02 22.57 -22.46
CA ALA A 243 -18.94 23.00 -23.36
C ALA A 243 -19.42 23.31 -24.79
N ALA A 244 -20.56 22.76 -25.21
CA ALA A 244 -21.09 22.82 -26.58
C ALA A 244 -20.07 22.34 -27.64
N ASP A 245 -19.28 21.34 -27.28
CA ASP A 245 -18.16 20.79 -28.06
C ASP A 245 -18.53 19.57 -28.92
N GLY A 246 -19.83 19.36 -29.18
CA GLY A 246 -20.38 18.18 -29.86
C GLY A 246 -20.57 16.97 -28.94
N ASP A 247 -19.77 16.92 -27.87
CA ASP A 247 -19.71 15.84 -26.88
C ASP A 247 -20.40 16.20 -25.55
N SER A 248 -20.81 17.48 -25.42
CA SER A 248 -21.48 18.06 -24.26
C SER A 248 -20.71 17.86 -22.96
N ASN A 249 -19.38 17.97 -23.00
CA ASN A 249 -18.54 17.88 -21.81
C ASN A 249 -18.84 19.00 -20.81
N PHE A 250 -18.38 18.83 -19.58
CA PHE A 250 -18.35 19.94 -18.63
C PHE A 250 -17.30 20.95 -19.07
N LYS A 251 -17.63 22.23 -19.07
CA LYS A 251 -16.66 23.32 -19.19
C LYS A 251 -16.61 24.07 -17.87
N TYR A 252 -15.41 24.21 -17.32
CA TYR A 252 -15.20 24.98 -16.10
C TYR A 252 -14.98 26.45 -16.42
N THR A 253 -15.71 27.35 -15.77
CA THR A 253 -15.67 28.80 -16.00
C THR A 253 -15.23 29.61 -14.78
N GLY A 254 -14.99 28.95 -13.65
CA GLY A 254 -14.43 29.59 -12.45
C GLY A 254 -12.95 29.96 -12.59
N PRO A 255 -12.34 30.55 -11.55
CA PRO A 255 -10.91 30.89 -11.54
C PRO A 255 -10.01 29.65 -11.64
N THR A 256 -8.91 29.75 -12.39
CA THR A 256 -7.91 28.66 -12.42
C THR A 256 -7.27 28.47 -11.06
N GLY A 257 -7.29 27.26 -10.51
CA GLY A 257 -6.67 26.95 -9.23
C GLY A 257 -7.18 25.64 -8.61
N PRO A 258 -6.67 25.28 -7.42
CA PRO A 258 -7.17 24.15 -6.65
C PRO A 258 -8.64 24.39 -6.26
N ARG A 259 -9.51 23.42 -6.55
CA ARG A 259 -10.93 23.40 -6.21
C ARG A 259 -11.32 22.04 -5.63
N VAL A 260 -12.37 22.02 -4.83
CA VAL A 260 -13.03 20.78 -4.39
C VAL A 260 -14.19 20.52 -5.33
N LEU A 261 -14.04 19.54 -6.22
CA LEU A 261 -15.12 19.06 -7.07
C LEU A 261 -15.83 17.91 -6.35
N LYS A 262 -17.16 17.98 -6.28
CA LYS A 262 -18.00 16.93 -5.69
C LYS A 262 -19.17 16.58 -6.61
N ILE A 263 -19.42 15.29 -6.80
CA ILE A 263 -20.66 14.76 -7.39
C ILE A 263 -21.38 13.94 -6.31
N ASP A 264 -22.54 14.44 -5.89
CA ASP A 264 -23.41 13.77 -4.94
C ASP A 264 -24.62 13.20 -5.69
N ASN A 265 -24.54 11.92 -6.06
CA ASN A 265 -25.61 11.29 -6.83
C ASN A 265 -26.86 10.99 -5.98
N VAL A 266 -26.76 11.10 -4.64
CA VAL A 266 -27.90 10.95 -3.72
C VAL A 266 -28.70 12.25 -3.68
N ALA A 267 -28.03 13.38 -3.46
CA ALA A 267 -28.64 14.70 -3.46
C ALA A 267 -28.90 15.25 -4.87
N LYS A 268 -28.33 14.62 -5.90
CA LYS A 268 -28.30 15.09 -7.29
C LYS A 268 -27.70 16.49 -7.42
N THR A 269 -26.52 16.68 -6.83
CA THR A 269 -25.79 17.95 -6.89
C THR A 269 -24.38 17.75 -7.40
N ILE A 270 -23.90 18.70 -8.20
CA ILE A 270 -22.49 18.83 -8.57
C ILE A 270 -22.02 20.19 -8.07
N THR A 271 -21.01 20.23 -7.20
CA THR A 271 -20.49 21.48 -6.62
C THR A 271 -19.01 21.64 -6.91
N VAL A 272 -18.57 22.90 -7.00
CA VAL A 272 -17.16 23.27 -7.11
C VAL A 272 -16.86 24.36 -6.07
N ASP A 273 -16.04 24.05 -5.06
CA ASP A 273 -15.69 24.96 -3.97
C ASP A 273 -14.21 25.36 -3.97
#